data_AF-A4GX89-F1
#
_entry.id   AF-A4GX89-F1
#
_cell.length_a   1.000
_cell.length_b   1.000
_cell.length_c   1.000
_cell.angle_alpha   90.00
_cell.angle_beta   90.00
_cell.angle_gamma   90.00
#
_symmetry.space_group_name_H-M   'P 1'
#
loop_
_entity.id
_entity.type
_entity.pdbx_description
1 polymer ?
#
loop_
_entity_poly.entity_id
_entity_poly.type
_entity_poly.pdbx_seq_one_letter_code
_entity_poly.pdbx_strand_id
1 'polypeptide(L)'
;RLKAVLALQHREIPPSLHAAELTGAVDWAGLRLRLVRERIPWPQTDRPGLVGVSSFGISGTNAHVVLGEYTAPAPAPADGDEPDGDDAQLLVLSAPGREALTALAADYARFLGPGGDGRDLPLRDVCFSAATRRDHHENRLTAVGASPDDLVERLRAYAAGESRPRLGVTTSAPVDGDRPTVVFVFPGQGSQWDGMGRELLARSPVFRDTLTRCDEVIRAEVGWSLLARLTGETDAPASIDTVQPTLWAMQTALCAVLRDWGIEPDHVVGHSMGEVAAAGAAGALSLADAGAVICRRSRLLRTVAGRGVMYSVELSAAEAQAALAGHEHLVSVAVSNSPTSTVLSGDPQALATIVAGLDGRGVFCRQVRVDVASHSPQMDQLRDDLLADLGDVTPRAGHIPLYSTVDDAR
;
A
#
# COMPACT_ATOMS: atom_id res chain seq x y z
N ARG A 1 -43.97 -4.69 -8.78
CA ARG A 1 -42.97 -5.26 -7.83
C ARG A 1 -42.09 -4.15 -7.23
N LEU A 2 -41.38 -3.32 -8.02
CA LEU A 2 -40.55 -2.21 -7.52
C LEU A 2 -41.31 -1.17 -6.65
N LYS A 3 -42.49 -0.69 -7.09
CA LYS A 3 -43.35 0.21 -6.28
C LYS A 3 -43.62 -0.33 -4.86
N ALA A 4 -43.86 -1.64 -4.74
CA ALA A 4 -44.16 -2.27 -3.46
C ALA A 4 -42.93 -2.30 -2.53
N VAL A 5 -41.75 -2.61 -3.07
CA VAL A 5 -40.49 -2.61 -2.30
C VAL A 5 -40.16 -1.18 -1.84
N LEU A 6 -40.21 -0.19 -2.73
CA LEU A 6 -39.96 1.20 -2.37
C LEU A 6 -40.98 1.74 -1.37
N ALA A 7 -42.25 1.34 -1.48
CA ALA A 7 -43.29 1.74 -0.52
C ALA A 7 -43.03 1.17 0.89
N LEU A 8 -42.56 -0.08 0.98
CA LEU A 8 -42.13 -0.67 2.25
C LEU A 8 -40.88 0.05 2.80
N GLN A 9 -39.86 0.26 1.96
CA GLN A 9 -38.59 0.88 2.34
C GLN A 9 -38.76 2.33 2.84
N HIS A 10 -39.54 3.14 2.13
CA HIS A 10 -39.79 4.53 2.49
C HIS A 10 -40.96 4.70 3.46
N ARG A 11 -41.63 3.60 3.84
CA ARG A 11 -42.78 3.60 4.76
C ARG A 11 -43.90 4.53 4.29
N GLU A 12 -44.20 4.52 3.00
CA GLU A 12 -45.19 5.39 2.36
C GLU A 12 -45.85 4.72 1.15
N ILE A 13 -47.15 4.98 0.96
CA ILE A 13 -47.91 4.42 -0.15
C ILE A 13 -48.19 5.54 -1.16
N PRO A 14 -47.64 5.46 -2.38
CA PRO A 14 -47.85 6.49 -3.39
C PRO A 14 -49.22 6.34 -4.06
N PRO A 15 -49.79 7.46 -4.55
CA PRO A 15 -51.13 7.49 -5.11
C PRO A 15 -51.28 6.62 -6.35
N SER A 16 -52.52 6.20 -6.60
CA SER A 16 -53.00 5.71 -7.89
C SER A 16 -53.54 6.90 -8.67
N LEU A 17 -52.94 7.18 -9.82
CA LEU A 17 -53.36 8.26 -10.71
C LEU A 17 -54.66 7.88 -11.46
N HIS A 18 -55.34 8.90 -12.01
CA HIS A 18 -56.60 8.75 -12.75
C HIS A 18 -57.73 8.05 -11.98
N ALA A 19 -57.71 8.18 -10.66
CA ALA A 19 -58.65 7.55 -9.75
C ALA A 19 -59.56 8.57 -9.04
N ALA A 20 -59.79 9.75 -9.63
CA ALA A 20 -60.63 10.78 -9.01
C ALA A 20 -62.07 10.29 -8.81
N GLU A 21 -62.65 9.69 -9.85
CA GLU A 21 -63.94 9.01 -9.82
C GLU A 21 -63.74 7.49 -9.83
N LEU A 22 -64.47 6.79 -8.95
CA LEU A 22 -64.42 5.33 -8.86
C LEU A 22 -65.38 4.70 -9.87
N THR A 23 -64.98 3.60 -10.51
CA THR A 23 -65.88 2.85 -11.40
C THR A 23 -67.10 2.33 -10.65
N GLY A 24 -68.29 2.51 -11.23
CA GLY A 24 -69.55 1.97 -10.71
C GLY A 24 -69.70 0.45 -10.89
N ALA A 25 -68.79 -0.20 -11.62
CA ALA A 25 -68.78 -1.65 -11.80
C ALA A 25 -68.31 -2.44 -10.56
N VAL A 26 -67.85 -1.75 -9.52
CA VAL A 26 -67.34 -2.34 -8.28
C VAL A 26 -68.10 -1.79 -7.08
N ASP A 27 -68.59 -2.67 -6.20
CA ASP A 27 -69.15 -2.27 -4.91
C ASP A 27 -68.03 -1.93 -3.91
N TRP A 28 -67.54 -0.69 -3.97
CA TRP A 28 -66.49 -0.21 -3.09
C TRP A 28 -66.89 -0.15 -1.62
N ALA A 29 -68.18 0.03 -1.32
CA ALA A 29 -68.68 0.13 0.05
C ALA A 29 -68.72 -1.24 0.74
N GLY A 30 -69.00 -2.31 -0.02
CA GLY A 30 -68.96 -3.69 0.46
C GLY A 30 -67.54 -4.26 0.61
N LEU A 31 -66.53 -3.64 -0.03
CA LEU A 31 -65.13 -4.09 0.04
C LEU A 31 -64.39 -3.45 1.21
N ARG A 32 -63.59 -4.25 1.93
CA ARG A 32 -62.62 -3.74 2.93
C ARG A 32 -61.35 -3.19 2.28
N LEU A 33 -61.50 -2.47 1.16
CA LEU A 33 -60.41 -1.95 0.34
C LEU A 33 -60.56 -0.43 0.19
N ARG A 34 -59.43 0.29 0.28
CA ARG A 34 -59.37 1.73 0.03
C ARG A 34 -58.40 2.01 -1.11
N LEU A 35 -58.89 2.66 -2.16
CA LEU A 35 -58.03 3.14 -3.22
C LEU A 35 -57.25 4.37 -2.74
N VAL A 36 -55.92 4.29 -2.81
CA VAL A 36 -55.01 5.36 -2.38
C VAL A 36 -54.92 6.42 -3.47
N ARG A 37 -55.51 7.60 -3.23
CA ARG A 37 -55.61 8.70 -4.20
C ARG A 37 -54.59 9.82 -3.95
N GLU A 38 -54.00 9.83 -2.76
CA GLU A 38 -52.95 10.76 -2.32
C GLU A 38 -51.82 9.96 -1.66
N ARG A 39 -50.61 10.53 -1.56
CA ARG A 39 -49.50 9.89 -0.84
C ARG A 39 -49.87 9.80 0.64
N ILE A 40 -49.86 8.59 1.20
CA ILE A 40 -50.18 8.36 2.61
C ILE A 40 -49.04 7.64 3.32
N PRO A 41 -48.83 7.86 4.63
CA PRO A 41 -47.89 7.07 5.40
C PRO A 41 -48.31 5.60 5.43
N TRP A 42 -47.32 4.71 5.56
CA TRP A 42 -47.58 3.31 5.81
C TRP A 42 -48.28 3.13 7.17
N PRO A 43 -49.30 2.26 7.29
CA PRO A 43 -49.98 2.03 8.57
C PRO A 43 -48.99 1.66 9.69
N GLN A 44 -49.13 2.30 10.85
CA GLN A 44 -48.36 1.94 12.03
C GLN A 44 -48.94 0.68 12.66
N THR A 45 -48.17 -0.40 12.65
CA THR A 45 -48.54 -1.70 13.21
C THR A 45 -47.33 -2.33 13.90
N ASP A 46 -47.56 -3.13 14.94
CA ASP A 46 -46.50 -3.90 15.65
C ASP A 46 -45.98 -5.10 14.84
N ARG A 47 -46.34 -5.20 13.56
CA ARG A 47 -45.97 -6.29 12.65
C ARG A 47 -45.25 -5.71 11.44
N PRO A 48 -44.31 -6.46 10.83
CA PRO A 48 -43.71 -6.08 9.56
C PRO A 48 -44.77 -5.77 8.51
N GLY A 49 -44.54 -4.71 7.74
CA GLY A 49 -45.41 -4.34 6.63
C GLY A 49 -45.52 -5.47 5.61
N LEU A 50 -46.75 -5.79 5.17
CA LEU A 50 -47.00 -6.76 4.11
C LEU A 50 -47.65 -6.08 2.91
N VAL A 51 -47.28 -6.48 1.69
CA VAL A 51 -47.88 -5.99 0.45
C VAL A 51 -48.11 -7.11 -0.54
N GLY A 52 -49.34 -7.18 -1.05
CA GLY A 52 -49.72 -8.10 -2.13
C GLY A 52 -49.51 -7.45 -3.50
N VAL A 53 -48.92 -8.19 -4.44
CA VAL A 53 -48.77 -7.79 -5.83
C VAL A 53 -49.42 -8.85 -6.72
N SER A 54 -50.50 -8.48 -7.40
CA SER A 54 -51.21 -9.32 -8.36
C SER A 54 -50.89 -8.93 -9.80
N SER A 55 -50.83 -9.92 -10.69
CA SER A 55 -50.77 -9.72 -12.15
C SER A 55 -51.59 -10.82 -12.84
N PHE A 56 -52.49 -10.42 -13.72
CA PHE A 56 -53.42 -11.31 -14.42
C PHE A 56 -53.17 -11.16 -15.92
N GLY A 57 -52.65 -12.20 -16.55
CA GLY A 57 -52.31 -12.21 -17.97
C GLY A 57 -53.53 -12.51 -18.84
N ILE A 58 -53.55 -11.95 -20.05
CA ILE A 58 -54.66 -12.17 -21.01
C ILE A 58 -54.83 -13.64 -21.42
N SER A 59 -53.77 -14.45 -21.32
CA SER A 59 -53.81 -15.90 -21.55
C SER A 59 -54.52 -16.69 -20.44
N GLY A 60 -54.94 -16.04 -19.35
CA GLY A 60 -55.53 -16.67 -18.17
C GLY A 60 -54.52 -17.07 -17.09
N THR A 61 -53.22 -16.80 -17.29
CA THR A 61 -52.20 -17.05 -16.26
C THR A 61 -52.23 -15.97 -15.19
N ASN A 62 -52.44 -16.39 -13.95
CA ASN A 62 -52.53 -15.50 -12.79
C ASN A 62 -51.33 -15.69 -11.87
N ALA A 63 -50.76 -14.59 -11.39
CA ALA A 63 -49.70 -14.60 -10.39
C ALA A 63 -50.03 -13.64 -9.24
N HIS A 64 -49.80 -14.09 -8.01
CA HIS A 64 -49.89 -13.27 -6.81
C HIS A 64 -48.67 -13.50 -5.94
N VAL A 65 -48.07 -12.42 -5.45
CA VAL A 65 -46.89 -12.47 -4.56
C VAL A 65 -47.19 -11.62 -3.33
N VAL A 66 -46.88 -12.15 -2.16
CA VAL A 66 -46.87 -11.40 -0.90
C VAL A 66 -45.43 -11.06 -0.55
N LEU A 67 -45.14 -9.78 -0.36
CA LEU A 67 -43.84 -9.29 0.09
C LEU A 67 -43.95 -8.83 1.54
N GLY A 68 -42.93 -9.11 2.33
CA GLY A 68 -42.78 -8.59 3.68
C GLY A 68 -41.65 -7.58 3.78
N GLU A 69 -41.82 -6.62 4.70
CA GLU A 69 -40.79 -5.68 5.11
C GLU A 69 -39.55 -6.43 5.58
N TYR A 70 -38.38 -5.97 5.14
CA TYR A 70 -37.12 -6.49 5.63
C TYR A 70 -36.84 -5.90 7.01
N THR A 71 -36.80 -6.75 8.02
CA THR A 71 -36.30 -6.38 9.35
C THR A 71 -34.82 -6.70 9.39
N ALA A 72 -33.98 -5.67 9.35
CA ALA A 72 -32.55 -5.86 9.56
C ALA A 72 -32.34 -6.51 10.93
N PRO A 73 -31.43 -7.51 11.05
CA PRO A 73 -30.95 -7.95 12.35
C PRO A 73 -30.49 -6.73 13.16
N ALA A 74 -30.69 -6.75 14.47
CA ALA A 74 -30.09 -5.73 15.32
C ALA A 74 -28.59 -5.65 14.97
N PRO A 75 -28.05 -4.45 14.71
CA PRO A 75 -26.62 -4.32 14.46
C PRO A 75 -25.90 -4.97 15.64
N ALA A 76 -24.87 -5.77 15.35
CA ALA A 76 -23.95 -6.18 16.38
C ALA A 76 -23.47 -4.91 17.11
N PRO A 77 -23.27 -4.94 18.44
CA PRO A 77 -22.65 -3.81 19.12
C PRO A 77 -21.37 -3.47 18.34
N ALA A 78 -21.30 -2.25 17.81
CA ALA A 78 -20.10 -1.78 17.16
C ALA A 78 -18.96 -1.96 18.18
N ASP A 79 -17.88 -2.63 17.76
CA ASP A 79 -16.66 -2.71 18.55
C ASP A 79 -16.07 -1.29 18.66
N GLY A 80 -16.60 -0.50 19.59
CA GLY A 80 -16.24 0.90 19.81
C GLY A 80 -16.62 1.83 18.66
N ASP A 81 -17.04 3.04 19.00
CA ASP A 81 -16.82 4.17 18.11
C ASP A 81 -15.29 4.30 17.95
N GLU A 82 -14.71 3.60 16.97
CA GLU A 82 -13.47 4.13 16.39
C GLU A 82 -13.88 5.50 15.84
N PRO A 83 -13.26 6.59 16.33
CA PRO A 83 -13.61 7.91 15.82
C PRO A 83 -13.47 7.86 14.29
N ASP A 84 -14.43 8.47 13.58
CA ASP A 84 -14.22 8.94 12.21
C ASP A 84 -13.02 9.91 12.28
N GLY A 85 -11.82 9.34 12.30
CA GLY A 85 -10.59 10.09 12.35
C GLY A 85 -10.36 10.74 10.99
N ASP A 86 -9.47 11.72 10.94
CA ASP A 86 -8.90 12.28 9.70
C ASP A 86 -8.05 11.24 8.92
N ASP A 87 -8.41 9.96 9.00
CA ASP A 87 -7.68 8.87 8.38
C ASP A 87 -7.97 8.85 6.88
N ALA A 88 -6.91 9.04 6.10
CA ALA A 88 -6.96 8.98 4.65
C ALA A 88 -7.66 7.69 4.15
N GLN A 89 -8.72 7.88 3.39
CA GLN A 89 -9.50 6.83 2.77
C GLN A 89 -9.05 6.59 1.32
N LEU A 90 -9.18 5.34 0.86
CA LEU A 90 -8.89 4.93 -0.51
C LEU A 90 -10.18 4.76 -1.31
N LEU A 91 -10.51 5.74 -2.16
CA LEU A 91 -11.60 5.60 -3.11
C LEU A 91 -11.09 4.93 -4.39
N VAL A 92 -11.57 3.72 -4.67
CA VAL A 92 -11.26 2.98 -5.89
C VAL A 92 -12.45 3.00 -6.83
N LEU A 93 -12.23 3.42 -8.07
CA LEU A 93 -13.23 3.45 -9.13
C LEU A 93 -12.69 2.70 -10.34
N SER A 94 -13.58 2.03 -11.08
CA SER A 94 -13.20 1.38 -12.33
C SER A 94 -14.33 1.44 -13.34
N ALA A 95 -13.98 1.41 -14.63
CA ALA A 95 -14.95 1.35 -15.71
C ALA A 95 -14.39 0.58 -16.93
N PRO A 96 -15.26 0.07 -17.84
CA PRO A 96 -14.82 -0.59 -19.07
C PRO A 96 -14.08 0.32 -20.06
N GLY A 97 -14.15 1.65 -19.88
CA GLY A 97 -13.50 2.61 -20.79
C GLY A 97 -13.11 3.90 -20.08
N ARG A 98 -12.13 4.62 -20.65
CA ARG A 98 -11.62 5.87 -20.07
C ARG A 98 -12.68 6.96 -19.95
N GLU A 99 -13.54 7.11 -20.97
CA GLU A 99 -14.63 8.08 -20.95
C GLU A 99 -15.66 7.77 -19.85
N ALA A 100 -16.00 6.49 -19.68
CA ALA A 100 -16.88 6.02 -18.62
C ALA A 100 -16.24 6.23 -17.23
N LEU A 101 -14.92 6.04 -17.09
CA LEU A 101 -14.20 6.30 -15.85
C LEU A 101 -14.20 7.79 -15.49
N THR A 102 -14.00 8.66 -16.48
CA THR A 102 -14.11 10.12 -16.31
C THR A 102 -15.52 10.53 -15.87
N ALA A 103 -16.56 9.98 -16.51
CA ALA A 103 -17.94 10.25 -16.12
C ALA A 103 -18.23 9.76 -14.69
N LEU A 104 -17.78 8.54 -14.34
CA LEU A 104 -17.93 7.97 -13.01
C LEU A 104 -17.24 8.83 -11.93
N ALA A 105 -16.04 9.33 -12.21
CA ALA A 105 -15.34 10.23 -11.30
C ALA A 105 -16.12 11.54 -11.08
N ALA A 106 -16.68 12.13 -12.15
CA ALA A 106 -17.52 13.33 -12.04
C ALA A 106 -18.82 13.06 -11.26
N ASP A 107 -19.41 11.88 -11.41
CA ASP A 107 -20.60 11.48 -10.66
C ASP A 107 -20.30 11.28 -9.17
N TYR A 108 -19.18 10.63 -8.83
CA TYR A 108 -18.73 10.53 -7.43
C TYR A 108 -18.40 11.90 -6.83
N ALA A 109 -17.81 12.81 -7.60
CA ALA A 109 -17.56 14.19 -7.15
C ALA A 109 -18.86 14.98 -6.91
N ARG A 110 -19.94 14.67 -7.63
CA ARG A 110 -21.26 15.26 -7.39
C ARG A 110 -21.93 14.62 -6.18
N PHE A 111 -21.83 13.29 -6.06
CA PHE A 111 -22.38 12.51 -4.96
C PHE A 111 -21.79 12.89 -3.60
N LEU A 112 -20.47 13.11 -3.53
CA LEU A 112 -19.75 13.54 -2.33
C LEU A 112 -19.72 15.07 -2.12
N GLY A 113 -20.10 15.83 -3.16
CA GLY A 113 -20.06 17.28 -3.16
C GLY A 113 -21.19 17.91 -2.34
N PRO A 114 -21.18 19.25 -2.18
CA PRO A 114 -22.23 19.96 -1.47
C PRO A 114 -23.62 19.66 -2.03
N GLY A 115 -24.54 19.19 -1.18
CA GLY A 115 -25.91 18.83 -1.56
C GLY A 115 -26.05 17.48 -2.27
N GLY A 116 -24.98 16.70 -2.39
CA GLY A 116 -25.03 15.32 -2.90
C GLY A 116 -25.49 14.33 -1.82
N ASP A 117 -26.20 13.28 -2.24
CA ASP A 117 -26.75 12.25 -1.35
C ASP A 117 -25.70 11.52 -0.50
N GLY A 118 -24.43 11.55 -0.95
CA GLY A 118 -23.31 10.91 -0.27
C GLY A 118 -22.55 11.81 0.70
N ARG A 119 -22.90 13.11 0.77
CA ARG A 119 -22.13 14.09 1.55
C ARG A 119 -22.12 13.77 3.04
N ASP A 120 -23.26 13.36 3.56
CA ASP A 120 -23.47 13.11 4.99
C ASP A 120 -23.26 11.62 5.36
N LEU A 121 -22.82 10.79 4.41
CA LEU A 121 -22.48 9.40 4.67
C LEU A 121 -21.06 9.29 5.22
N PRO A 122 -20.78 8.32 6.12
CA PRO A 122 -19.42 8.01 6.54
C PRO A 122 -18.54 7.71 5.32
N LEU A 123 -17.43 8.44 5.18
CA LEU A 123 -16.61 8.35 3.98
C LEU A 123 -16.02 6.95 3.80
N ARG A 124 -15.65 6.31 4.92
CA ARG A 124 -15.24 4.91 4.99
C ARG A 124 -16.24 3.97 4.31
N ASP A 125 -17.53 4.14 4.55
CA ASP A 125 -18.56 3.24 4.00
C ASP A 125 -18.75 3.45 2.49
N VAL A 126 -18.57 4.67 2.00
CA VAL A 126 -18.54 4.97 0.56
C VAL A 126 -17.36 4.29 -0.11
N CYS A 127 -16.15 4.46 0.45
CA CYS A 127 -14.93 3.84 -0.05
C CYS A 127 -15.00 2.30 0.01
N PHE A 128 -15.45 1.74 1.13
CA PHE A 128 -15.68 0.30 1.32
C PHE A 128 -16.65 -0.25 0.27
N SER A 129 -17.77 0.45 0.04
CA SER A 129 -18.77 0.04 -0.96
C SER A 129 -18.20 0.09 -2.38
N ALA A 130 -17.42 1.12 -2.71
CA ALA A 130 -16.74 1.22 -4.00
C ALA A 130 -15.71 0.08 -4.20
N ALA A 131 -15.00 -0.31 -3.13
CA ALA A 131 -13.99 -1.36 -3.17
C ALA A 131 -14.56 -2.79 -3.19
N THR A 132 -15.65 -3.06 -2.47
CA THR A 132 -16.10 -4.45 -2.20
C THR A 132 -17.48 -4.79 -2.75
N ARG A 133 -18.25 -3.79 -3.20
CA ARG A 133 -19.66 -3.95 -3.63
C ARG A 133 -19.86 -3.48 -5.08
N ARG A 134 -18.79 -3.45 -5.87
CA ARG A 134 -18.78 -3.09 -7.30
C ARG A 134 -17.93 -4.09 -8.07
N ASP A 135 -18.26 -4.22 -9.36
CA ASP A 135 -17.40 -4.93 -10.30
C ASP A 135 -16.13 -4.11 -10.57
N HIS A 136 -15.01 -4.81 -10.76
CA HIS A 136 -13.70 -4.20 -11.00
C HIS A 136 -13.30 -4.37 -12.46
N HIS A 137 -13.31 -3.26 -13.19
CA HIS A 137 -12.93 -3.19 -14.60
C HIS A 137 -11.46 -2.82 -14.81
N GLU A 138 -11.05 -2.81 -16.07
CA GLU A 138 -9.66 -2.65 -16.50
C GLU A 138 -9.14 -1.21 -16.41
N ASN A 139 -9.99 -0.19 -16.66
CA ASN A 139 -9.61 1.20 -16.49
C ASN A 139 -9.90 1.59 -15.05
N ARG A 140 -8.84 1.85 -14.28
CA ARG A 140 -8.95 2.09 -12.85
C ARG A 140 -8.50 3.50 -12.48
N LEU A 141 -9.12 4.03 -11.45
CA LEU A 141 -8.84 5.29 -10.81
C LEU A 141 -8.78 5.05 -9.31
N THR A 142 -7.70 5.46 -8.68
CA THR A 142 -7.58 5.43 -7.21
C THR A 142 -7.37 6.84 -6.72
N ALA A 143 -8.18 7.31 -5.77
CA ALA A 143 -8.08 8.61 -5.14
C ALA A 143 -7.92 8.47 -3.62
N VAL A 144 -6.93 9.13 -3.04
CA VAL A 144 -6.67 9.15 -1.59
C VAL A 144 -7.11 10.48 -0.99
N GLY A 145 -7.93 10.47 0.06
CA GLY A 145 -8.38 11.69 0.73
C GLY A 145 -8.88 11.43 2.14
N ALA A 146 -8.68 12.37 3.05
CA ALA A 146 -9.13 12.27 4.44
C ALA A 146 -10.55 12.84 4.63
N SER A 147 -11.04 13.61 3.65
CA SER A 147 -12.36 14.22 3.70
C SER A 147 -13.12 14.08 2.37
N PRO A 148 -14.45 14.25 2.38
CA PRO A 148 -15.24 14.35 1.15
C PRO A 148 -14.76 15.50 0.25
N ASP A 149 -14.35 16.63 0.83
CA ASP A 149 -13.85 17.78 0.07
C ASP A 149 -12.54 17.47 -0.67
N ASP A 150 -11.61 16.77 -0.01
CA ASP A 150 -10.36 16.30 -0.63
C ASP A 150 -10.64 15.42 -1.85
N LEU A 151 -11.55 14.45 -1.70
CA LEU A 151 -11.88 13.52 -2.79
C LEU A 151 -12.62 14.24 -3.92
N VAL A 152 -13.54 15.15 -3.60
CA VAL A 152 -14.25 15.95 -4.61
C VAL A 152 -13.28 16.79 -5.43
N GLU A 153 -12.31 17.45 -4.80
CA GLU A 153 -11.28 18.23 -5.49
C GLU A 153 -10.50 17.34 -6.48
N ARG A 154 -9.99 16.20 -5.99
CA ARG A 154 -9.17 15.26 -6.78
C ARG A 154 -9.93 14.64 -7.94
N LEU A 155 -11.18 14.23 -7.71
CA LEU A 155 -12.04 13.65 -8.74
C LEU A 155 -12.41 14.68 -9.82
N ARG A 156 -12.66 15.94 -9.45
CA ARG A 156 -12.93 17.02 -10.42
C ARG A 156 -11.69 17.35 -11.26
N ALA A 157 -10.53 17.45 -10.63
CA ALA A 157 -9.27 17.68 -11.34
C ALA A 157 -8.97 16.54 -12.33
N TYR A 158 -9.18 15.28 -11.92
CA TYR A 158 -9.09 14.13 -12.82
C TYR A 158 -10.09 14.24 -13.99
N ALA A 159 -11.35 14.53 -13.70
CA ALA A 159 -12.38 14.62 -14.73
C ALA A 159 -12.14 15.76 -15.73
N ALA A 160 -11.48 16.84 -15.29
CA ALA A 160 -11.04 17.95 -16.13
C ALA A 160 -9.75 17.66 -16.91
N GLY A 161 -9.13 16.50 -16.74
CA GLY A 161 -7.87 16.13 -17.40
C GLY A 161 -6.65 16.87 -16.86
N GLU A 162 -6.71 17.40 -15.64
CA GLU A 162 -5.59 18.07 -15.02
C GLU A 162 -4.47 17.07 -14.66
N SER A 163 -3.23 17.43 -14.97
CA SER A 163 -2.04 16.71 -14.51
C SER A 163 -1.23 17.64 -13.61
N ARG A 164 -1.25 17.36 -12.31
CA ARG A 164 -0.47 18.12 -11.32
C ARG A 164 0.24 17.16 -10.37
N PRO A 165 1.46 17.51 -9.89
CA PRO A 165 2.14 16.73 -8.85
C PRO A 165 1.23 16.56 -7.63
N ARG A 166 1.24 15.36 -7.03
CA ARG A 166 0.49 15.04 -5.79
C ARG A 166 -1.03 15.16 -5.89
N LEU A 167 -1.60 14.99 -7.09
CA LEU A 167 -3.05 14.88 -7.25
C LEU A 167 -3.66 13.74 -6.41
N GLY A 168 -2.85 12.81 -5.88
CA GLY A 168 -3.34 11.70 -5.05
C GLY A 168 -4.28 10.80 -5.82
N VAL A 169 -4.16 10.86 -7.15
CA VAL A 169 -4.95 10.15 -8.13
C VAL A 169 -3.98 9.33 -8.98
N THR A 170 -4.26 8.05 -9.13
CA THR A 170 -3.51 7.17 -10.03
C THR A 170 -4.46 6.48 -10.98
N THR A 171 -4.07 6.40 -12.25
CA THR A 171 -4.75 5.59 -13.24
C THR A 171 -3.86 4.45 -13.70
N SER A 172 -4.47 3.30 -13.95
CA SER A 172 -3.79 2.16 -14.56
C SER A 172 -4.49 1.76 -15.85
N ALA A 173 -3.69 1.36 -16.83
CA ALA A 173 -4.16 0.65 -18.01
C ALA A 173 -4.49 -0.82 -17.66
N PRO A 174 -5.25 -1.52 -18.50
CA PRO A 174 -5.42 -2.96 -18.39
C PRO A 174 -4.06 -3.66 -18.30
N VAL A 175 -3.94 -4.62 -17.39
CA VAL A 175 -2.81 -5.55 -17.34
C VAL A 175 -3.36 -6.91 -17.75
N ASP A 176 -2.71 -7.58 -18.71
CA ASP A 176 -3.09 -8.93 -19.13
C ASP A 176 -2.84 -9.93 -17.99
N GLY A 177 -3.83 -10.80 -17.71
CA GLY A 177 -3.76 -11.88 -16.71
C GLY A 177 -4.57 -11.65 -15.43
N ASP A 178 -4.66 -12.68 -14.59
CA ASP A 178 -5.55 -12.68 -13.40
C ASP A 178 -5.00 -11.83 -12.23
N ARG A 179 -3.67 -11.82 -12.01
CA ARG A 179 -2.98 -10.93 -11.06
C ARG A 179 -1.52 -10.71 -11.46
N PRO A 180 -0.94 -9.51 -11.24
CA PRO A 180 0.48 -9.28 -11.49
C PRO A 180 1.35 -10.07 -10.51
N THR A 181 2.51 -10.55 -10.98
CA THR A 181 3.57 -11.05 -10.10
C THR A 181 4.11 -9.90 -9.28
N VAL A 182 4.10 -10.02 -7.95
CA VAL A 182 4.58 -8.99 -7.03
C VAL A 182 5.98 -9.33 -6.55
N VAL A 183 6.91 -8.38 -6.71
CA VAL A 183 8.28 -8.49 -6.19
C VAL A 183 8.49 -7.42 -5.13
N PHE A 184 8.85 -7.82 -3.92
CA PHE A 184 9.31 -6.87 -2.91
C PHE A 184 10.82 -6.63 -3.06
N VAL A 185 11.18 -5.37 -3.27
CA VAL A 185 12.56 -4.93 -3.47
C VAL A 185 13.05 -4.22 -2.21
N PHE A 186 14.10 -4.76 -1.59
CA PHE A 186 14.66 -4.24 -0.35
C PHE A 186 15.97 -3.48 -0.66
N PRO A 187 15.97 -2.14 -0.69
CA PRO A 187 17.13 -1.37 -1.10
C PRO A 187 18.25 -1.40 -0.05
N GLY A 188 19.45 -0.96 -0.45
CA GLY A 188 20.56 -0.74 0.48
C GLY A 188 20.44 0.57 1.27
N GLN A 189 21.57 1.01 1.82
CA GLN A 189 21.69 2.30 2.50
C GLN A 189 21.54 3.48 1.52
N GLY A 190 20.91 4.57 1.98
CA GLY A 190 20.76 5.81 1.20
C GLY A 190 19.33 6.36 1.17
N SER A 191 18.34 5.58 1.61
CA SER A 191 16.93 5.97 1.66
C SER A 191 16.50 6.61 2.98
N GLN A 192 17.40 6.74 3.95
CA GLN A 192 17.09 7.33 5.26
C GLN A 192 16.86 8.85 5.16
N TRP A 193 15.90 9.35 5.95
CA TRP A 193 15.60 10.77 6.11
C TRP A 193 15.08 11.04 7.52
N ASP A 194 15.25 12.27 8.02
CA ASP A 194 14.80 12.63 9.37
C ASP A 194 13.26 12.64 9.45
N GLY A 195 12.73 11.93 10.45
CA GLY A 195 11.29 11.76 10.63
C GLY A 195 10.68 10.56 9.93
N MET A 196 11.48 9.73 9.26
CA MET A 196 10.97 8.51 8.64
C MET A 196 10.27 7.60 9.64
N GLY A 197 9.12 7.05 9.25
CA GLY A 197 8.34 6.13 10.08
C GLY A 197 7.55 6.76 11.23
N ARG A 198 7.71 8.05 11.57
CA ARG A 198 7.01 8.69 12.71
C ARG A 198 5.47 8.65 12.56
N GLU A 199 4.96 8.98 11.38
CA GLU A 199 3.52 8.97 11.13
C GLU A 199 2.96 7.55 11.16
N LEU A 200 3.63 6.60 10.50
CA LEU A 200 3.22 5.19 10.52
C LEU A 200 3.29 4.61 11.93
N LEU A 201 4.31 4.98 12.72
CA LEU A 201 4.40 4.62 14.11
C LEU A 201 3.18 5.12 14.88
N ALA A 202 2.67 6.32 14.59
CA ALA A 202 1.50 6.88 15.27
C ALA A 202 0.17 6.27 14.80
N ARG A 203 0.04 5.90 13.52
CA ARG A 203 -1.26 5.59 12.88
C ARG A 203 -1.45 4.13 12.47
N SER A 204 -0.39 3.33 12.34
CA SER A 204 -0.47 1.93 11.91
C SER A 204 -0.08 0.98 13.06
N PRO A 205 -1.04 0.24 13.64
CA PRO A 205 -0.76 -0.75 14.68
C PRO A 205 0.24 -1.82 14.24
N VAL A 206 0.07 -2.40 13.05
CA VAL A 206 0.99 -3.43 12.52
C VAL A 206 2.42 -2.90 12.33
N PHE A 207 2.58 -1.65 11.89
CA PHE A 207 3.88 -1.02 11.79
C PHE A 207 4.51 -0.82 13.17
N ARG A 208 3.75 -0.28 14.13
CA ARG A 208 4.19 -0.04 15.50
C ARG A 208 4.63 -1.34 16.19
N ASP A 209 3.83 -2.38 16.09
CA ASP A 209 4.10 -3.67 16.73
C ASP A 209 5.34 -4.33 16.14
N THR A 210 5.47 -4.32 14.81
CA THR A 210 6.65 -4.86 14.13
C THR A 210 7.90 -4.08 14.51
N LEU A 211 7.82 -2.75 14.54
CA LEU A 211 8.96 -1.90 14.87
C LEU A 211 9.38 -2.02 16.33
N THR A 212 8.44 -2.24 17.24
CA THR A 212 8.71 -2.51 18.65
C THR A 212 9.50 -3.81 18.81
N ARG A 213 9.12 -4.86 18.09
CA ARG A 213 9.87 -6.12 18.08
C ARG A 213 11.27 -5.97 17.47
N CYS A 214 11.42 -5.15 16.42
CA CYS A 214 12.74 -4.80 15.89
C CYS A 214 13.59 -4.03 16.91
N ASP A 215 12.99 -3.08 17.64
CA ASP A 215 13.66 -2.32 18.70
C ASP A 215 14.17 -3.24 19.83
N GLU A 216 13.38 -4.22 20.26
CA GLU A 216 13.82 -5.23 21.25
C GLU A 216 15.07 -5.98 20.79
N VAL A 217 15.10 -6.41 19.52
CA VAL A 217 16.27 -7.11 18.94
C VAL A 217 17.48 -6.20 18.85
N ILE A 218 17.31 -4.96 18.36
CA ILE A 218 18.40 -3.98 18.26
C ILE A 218 18.95 -3.66 19.65
N ARG A 219 18.10 -3.45 20.65
CA ARG A 219 18.52 -3.20 22.03
C ARG A 219 19.33 -4.36 22.60
N ALA A 220 18.93 -5.60 22.31
CA ALA A 220 19.66 -6.78 22.76
C ALA A 220 21.05 -6.89 22.12
N GLU A 221 21.19 -6.53 20.85
CA GLU A 221 22.45 -6.65 20.09
C GLU A 221 23.43 -5.49 20.33
N VAL A 222 22.94 -4.25 20.40
CA VAL A 222 23.78 -3.04 20.38
C VAL A 222 23.46 -2.01 21.46
N GLY A 223 22.48 -2.28 22.32
CA GLY A 223 22.24 -1.52 23.56
C GLY A 223 21.53 -0.17 23.43
N TRP A 224 21.20 0.29 22.21
CA TRP A 224 20.44 1.52 21.97
C TRP A 224 19.03 1.23 21.48
N SER A 225 18.11 2.19 21.64
CA SER A 225 16.71 2.08 21.20
C SER A 225 16.48 2.79 19.87
N LEU A 226 15.96 2.05 18.90
CA LEU A 226 15.41 2.54 17.65
C LEU A 226 14.23 3.48 17.87
N LEU A 227 13.28 3.09 18.72
CA LEU A 227 12.10 3.92 18.99
C LEU A 227 12.49 5.28 19.55
N ALA A 228 13.37 5.32 20.56
CA ALA A 228 13.86 6.57 21.14
C ALA A 228 14.57 7.48 20.12
N ARG A 229 15.27 6.91 19.13
CA ARG A 229 15.90 7.69 18.05
C ARG A 229 14.87 8.23 17.07
N LEU A 230 13.85 7.44 16.72
CA LEU A 230 12.81 7.87 15.80
C LEU A 230 11.87 8.90 16.42
N THR A 231 11.57 8.81 17.72
CA THR A 231 10.73 9.79 18.44
C THR A 231 11.48 11.08 18.79
N GLY A 232 12.80 11.13 18.58
CA GLY A 232 13.64 12.31 18.87
C GLY A 232 14.03 12.44 20.34
N GLU A 233 13.85 11.38 21.15
CA GLU A 233 14.36 11.31 22.51
C GLU A 233 15.90 11.19 22.55
N THR A 234 16.50 10.69 21.48
CA THR A 234 17.95 10.58 21.28
C THR A 234 18.36 11.00 19.87
N ASP A 235 19.65 11.16 19.63
CA ASP A 235 20.19 11.58 18.33
C ASP A 235 19.77 10.65 17.19
N ALA A 236 19.36 11.27 16.08
CA ALA A 236 18.97 10.57 14.86
C ALA A 236 20.10 9.62 14.37
N PRO A 237 19.76 8.49 13.73
CA PRO A 237 20.75 7.59 13.15
C PRO A 237 21.63 8.32 12.14
N ALA A 238 22.94 8.36 12.40
CA ALA A 238 23.90 9.12 11.59
C ALA A 238 25.13 8.29 11.17
N SER A 239 25.47 7.26 11.94
CA SER A 239 26.59 6.36 11.67
C SER A 239 26.10 5.06 11.04
N ILE A 240 26.98 4.34 10.32
CA ILE A 240 26.60 3.11 9.61
C ILE A 240 25.97 2.03 10.54
N ASP A 241 26.47 1.91 11.76
CA ASP A 241 26.03 1.01 12.83
C ASP A 241 24.67 1.40 13.46
N THR A 242 24.15 2.57 13.11
CA THR A 242 22.82 3.02 13.53
C THR A 242 21.87 3.11 12.34
N VAL A 243 22.36 3.56 11.19
CA VAL A 243 21.58 3.69 9.95
C VAL A 243 21.14 2.33 9.41
N GLN A 244 22.02 1.33 9.34
CA GLN A 244 21.67 0.04 8.75
C GLN A 244 20.63 -0.75 9.58
N PRO A 245 20.76 -0.88 10.92
CA PRO A 245 19.71 -1.51 11.72
C PRO A 245 18.38 -0.75 11.65
N THR A 246 18.42 0.58 11.61
CA THR A 246 17.22 1.41 11.42
C THR A 246 16.54 1.13 10.08
N LEU A 247 17.30 1.08 8.98
CA LEU A 247 16.75 0.77 7.66
C LEU A 247 16.20 -0.66 7.56
N TRP A 248 16.88 -1.64 8.14
CA TRP A 248 16.37 -3.01 8.24
C TRP A 248 15.02 -3.07 8.98
N ALA A 249 14.91 -2.37 10.10
CA ALA A 249 13.66 -2.31 10.87
C ALA A 249 12.54 -1.61 10.08
N MET A 250 12.85 -0.50 9.40
CA MET A 250 11.90 0.17 8.48
C MET A 250 11.42 -0.76 7.38
N GLN A 251 12.34 -1.43 6.70
CA GLN A 251 12.02 -2.38 5.62
C GLN A 251 11.16 -3.54 6.10
N THR A 252 11.47 -4.08 7.28
CA THR A 252 10.70 -5.16 7.92
C THR A 252 9.29 -4.70 8.29
N ALA A 253 9.15 -3.52 8.89
CA ALA A 253 7.85 -2.98 9.28
C ALA A 253 6.99 -2.58 8.07
N LEU A 254 7.58 -2.00 7.02
CA LEU A 254 6.87 -1.70 5.76
C LEU A 254 6.40 -2.98 5.05
N CYS A 255 7.21 -4.04 5.06
CA CYS A 255 6.80 -5.35 4.55
C CYS A 255 5.58 -5.88 5.31
N ALA A 256 5.56 -5.75 6.65
CA ALA A 256 4.41 -6.16 7.46
C ALA A 256 3.15 -5.34 7.13
N VAL A 257 3.27 -4.02 6.92
CA VAL A 257 2.14 -3.16 6.50
C VAL A 257 1.56 -3.61 5.16
N LEU A 258 2.40 -3.90 4.16
CA LEU A 258 1.91 -4.34 2.85
C LEU A 258 1.16 -5.67 2.95
N ARG A 259 1.67 -6.61 3.76
CA ARG A 259 1.01 -7.90 4.00
C ARG A 259 -0.31 -7.78 4.77
N ASP A 260 -0.39 -6.87 5.72
CA ASP A 260 -1.62 -6.54 6.45
C ASP A 260 -2.73 -6.04 5.50
N TRP A 261 -2.34 -5.36 4.43
CA TRP A 261 -3.21 -4.96 3.32
C TRP A 261 -3.52 -6.10 2.32
N GLY A 262 -3.04 -7.32 2.58
CA GLY A 262 -3.21 -8.48 1.70
C GLY A 262 -2.28 -8.50 0.49
N ILE A 263 -1.25 -7.64 0.45
CA ILE A 263 -0.26 -7.62 -0.63
C ILE A 263 0.88 -8.56 -0.24
N GLU A 264 0.86 -9.76 -0.80
CA GLU A 264 1.93 -10.75 -0.61
C GLU A 264 2.93 -10.73 -1.77
N PRO A 265 4.24 -10.80 -1.50
CA PRO A 265 5.24 -10.93 -2.56
C PRO A 265 5.25 -12.37 -3.09
N ASP A 266 5.25 -12.52 -4.41
CA ASP A 266 5.59 -13.79 -5.06
C ASP A 266 7.10 -14.04 -5.03
N HIS A 267 7.90 -12.96 -5.02
CA HIS A 267 9.36 -12.99 -4.95
C HIS A 267 9.91 -11.85 -4.10
N VAL A 268 11.10 -12.04 -3.55
CA VAL A 268 11.86 -10.98 -2.88
C VAL A 268 13.25 -10.84 -3.50
N VAL A 269 13.76 -9.61 -3.51
CA VAL A 269 15.14 -9.29 -3.89
C VAL A 269 15.65 -8.22 -2.96
N GLY A 270 16.89 -8.38 -2.49
CA GLY A 270 17.55 -7.39 -1.66
C GLY A 270 18.80 -6.85 -2.35
N HIS A 271 19.14 -5.60 -2.06
CA HIS A 271 20.35 -4.97 -2.58
C HIS A 271 21.34 -4.74 -1.43
N SER A 272 22.48 -5.44 -1.44
CA SER A 272 23.49 -5.36 -0.37
C SER A 272 22.85 -5.65 1.00
N MET A 273 22.95 -4.75 1.97
CA MET A 273 22.34 -4.94 3.30
C MET A 273 20.82 -5.19 3.27
N GLY A 274 20.12 -4.78 2.20
CA GLY A 274 18.69 -5.02 2.03
C GLY A 274 18.36 -6.51 1.89
N GLU A 275 19.31 -7.36 1.51
CA GLU A 275 19.11 -8.82 1.49
C GLU A 275 18.80 -9.38 2.87
N VAL A 276 19.25 -8.75 3.95
CA VAL A 276 18.92 -9.19 5.31
C VAL A 276 17.42 -9.05 5.58
N ALA A 277 16.81 -7.94 5.13
CA ALA A 277 15.36 -7.75 5.23
C ALA A 277 14.61 -8.67 4.24
N ALA A 278 15.14 -8.87 3.03
CA ALA A 278 14.56 -9.80 2.05
C ALA A 278 14.54 -11.25 2.58
N ALA A 279 15.64 -11.71 3.19
CA ALA A 279 15.73 -13.04 3.78
C ALA A 279 14.76 -13.22 4.95
N GLY A 280 14.57 -12.17 5.76
CA GLY A 280 13.52 -12.13 6.79
C GLY A 280 12.11 -12.22 6.18
N ALA A 281 11.83 -11.43 5.14
CA ALA A 281 10.55 -11.45 4.45
C ALA A 281 10.24 -12.80 3.78
N ALA A 282 11.25 -13.47 3.25
CA ALA A 282 11.16 -14.83 2.71
C ALA A 282 11.03 -15.94 3.77
N GLY A 283 11.20 -15.60 5.06
CA GLY A 283 11.24 -16.57 6.16
C GLY A 283 12.52 -17.40 6.23
N ALA A 284 13.56 -17.04 5.47
CA ALA A 284 14.86 -17.70 5.51
C ALA A 284 15.66 -17.32 6.77
N LEU A 285 15.38 -16.16 7.38
CA LEU A 285 15.89 -15.75 8.67
C LEU A 285 14.75 -15.42 9.62
N SER A 286 14.91 -15.75 10.90
CA SER A 286 14.00 -15.22 11.93
C SER A 286 14.24 -13.72 12.15
N LEU A 287 13.30 -13.03 12.80
CA LEU A 287 13.48 -11.61 13.14
C LEU A 287 14.74 -11.39 13.99
N ALA A 288 15.00 -12.28 14.95
CA ALA A 288 16.18 -12.22 15.80
C ALA A 288 17.47 -12.44 15.00
N ASP A 289 17.50 -13.47 14.15
CA ASP A 289 18.66 -13.77 13.30
C ASP A 289 18.96 -12.64 12.31
N ALA A 290 17.94 -12.10 11.63
CA ALA A 290 18.11 -10.99 10.71
C ALA A 290 18.60 -9.72 11.44
N GLY A 291 18.08 -9.45 12.63
CA GLY A 291 18.53 -8.35 13.48
C GLY A 291 19.97 -8.53 13.96
N ALA A 292 20.37 -9.74 14.35
CA ALA A 292 21.74 -10.06 14.71
C ALA A 292 22.69 -9.83 13.53
N VAL A 293 22.35 -10.32 12.33
CA VAL A 293 23.14 -10.13 11.10
C VAL A 293 23.36 -8.64 10.84
N ILE A 294 22.29 -7.82 10.82
CA ILE A 294 22.45 -6.41 10.46
C ILE A 294 23.18 -5.60 11.54
N CYS A 295 22.94 -5.89 12.82
CA CYS A 295 23.57 -5.19 13.94
C CYS A 295 25.07 -5.51 14.01
N ARG A 296 25.44 -6.79 13.98
CA ARG A 296 26.84 -7.24 14.11
C ARG A 296 27.65 -6.82 12.89
N ARG A 297 27.11 -6.99 11.67
CA ARG A 297 27.74 -6.50 10.43
C ARG A 297 27.99 -4.99 10.48
N SER A 298 26.98 -4.20 10.81
CA SER A 298 27.11 -2.74 10.77
C SER A 298 28.06 -2.20 11.85
N ARG A 299 28.11 -2.85 13.02
CA ARG A 299 29.12 -2.62 14.07
C ARG A 299 30.55 -2.86 13.57
N LEU A 300 30.80 -3.97 12.86
CA LEU A 300 32.12 -4.24 12.27
C LEU A 300 32.48 -3.21 11.20
N LEU A 301 31.53 -2.85 10.32
CA LEU A 301 31.77 -1.84 9.29
C LEU A 301 32.13 -0.46 9.87
N ARG A 302 31.64 -0.13 11.07
CA ARG A 302 32.00 1.12 11.76
C ARG A 302 33.50 1.22 12.05
N THR A 303 34.20 0.10 12.25
CA THR A 303 35.65 0.09 12.56
C THR A 303 36.54 0.51 11.39
N VAL A 304 36.02 0.39 10.18
CA VAL A 304 36.70 0.76 8.91
C VAL A 304 36.11 2.01 8.27
N ALA A 305 35.17 2.68 8.95
CA ALA A 305 34.59 3.92 8.46
C ALA A 305 35.67 5.01 8.24
N GLY A 306 35.57 5.72 7.13
CA GLY A 306 36.51 6.75 6.68
C GLY A 306 37.75 6.22 5.94
N ARG A 307 37.92 4.90 5.78
CA ARG A 307 39.11 4.31 5.12
C ARG A 307 38.95 4.08 3.61
N GLY A 308 37.74 4.23 3.07
CA GLY A 308 37.45 3.93 1.68
C GLY A 308 36.36 4.85 1.12
N VAL A 309 36.22 4.83 -0.20
CA VAL A 309 35.22 5.63 -0.93
C VAL A 309 34.48 4.77 -1.94
N MET A 310 33.35 5.29 -2.43
CA MET A 310 32.55 4.68 -3.48
C MET A 310 32.15 5.73 -4.52
N TYR A 311 32.12 5.34 -5.79
CA TYR A 311 31.73 6.21 -6.91
C TYR A 311 30.70 5.53 -7.79
N SER A 312 29.57 6.20 -8.02
CA SER A 312 28.65 5.85 -9.09
C SER A 312 29.24 6.32 -10.42
N VAL A 313 29.29 5.44 -11.41
CA VAL A 313 29.83 5.72 -12.75
C VAL A 313 28.84 5.29 -13.83
N GLU A 314 28.77 6.07 -14.91
CA GLU A 314 27.94 5.75 -16.09
C GLU A 314 28.66 4.76 -17.02
N LEU A 315 28.87 3.54 -16.52
CA LEU A 315 29.49 2.43 -17.25
C LEU A 315 28.69 1.16 -17.03
N SER A 316 28.71 0.28 -18.03
CA SER A 316 28.32 -1.12 -17.83
C SER A 316 29.29 -1.84 -16.88
N ALA A 317 28.86 -2.97 -16.31
CA ALA A 317 29.72 -3.76 -15.42
C ALA A 317 31.03 -4.20 -16.09
N ALA A 318 30.99 -4.57 -17.38
CA ALA A 318 32.17 -4.99 -18.13
C ALA A 318 33.15 -3.83 -18.38
N GLU A 319 32.66 -2.66 -18.73
CA GLU A 319 33.49 -1.46 -18.92
C GLU A 319 34.08 -0.97 -17.61
N ALA A 320 33.30 -1.02 -16.54
CA ALA A 320 33.76 -0.72 -15.19
C ALA A 320 34.89 -1.68 -14.79
N GLN A 321 34.73 -2.98 -14.98
CA GLN A 321 35.75 -3.98 -14.68
C GLN A 321 37.04 -3.72 -15.48
N ALA A 322 36.92 -3.39 -16.78
CA ALA A 322 38.07 -3.05 -17.61
C ALA A 322 38.80 -1.78 -17.12
N ALA A 323 38.06 -0.79 -16.58
CA ALA A 323 38.64 0.42 -16.01
C ALA A 323 39.42 0.16 -14.70
N LEU A 324 39.15 -0.95 -14.00
CA LEU A 324 39.84 -1.33 -12.77
C LEU A 324 41.12 -2.15 -13.02
N ALA A 325 41.45 -2.47 -14.28
CA ALA A 325 42.58 -3.33 -14.62
C ALA A 325 43.89 -2.86 -13.95
N GLY A 326 44.54 -3.77 -13.22
CA GLY A 326 45.77 -3.50 -12.47
C GLY A 326 45.58 -2.93 -11.06
N HIS A 327 44.34 -2.64 -10.65
CA HIS A 327 43.99 -2.10 -9.32
C HIS A 327 43.07 -3.05 -8.52
N GLU A 328 42.85 -4.28 -8.96
CA GLU A 328 41.86 -5.22 -8.42
C GLU A 328 42.10 -5.59 -6.94
N HIS A 329 43.32 -5.43 -6.46
CA HIS A 329 43.70 -5.63 -5.06
C HIS A 329 43.34 -4.45 -4.13
N LEU A 330 42.94 -3.31 -4.71
CA LEU A 330 42.59 -2.07 -3.99
C LEU A 330 41.13 -1.66 -4.21
N VAL A 331 40.56 -2.00 -5.37
CA VAL A 331 39.24 -1.54 -5.80
C VAL A 331 38.47 -2.65 -6.53
N SER A 332 37.15 -2.56 -6.50
CA SER A 332 36.23 -3.51 -7.12
C SER A 332 35.03 -2.81 -7.76
N VAL A 333 34.35 -3.54 -8.65
CA VAL A 333 32.97 -3.24 -9.01
C VAL A 333 32.09 -3.73 -7.88
N ALA A 334 31.51 -2.80 -7.13
CA ALA A 334 30.71 -3.09 -5.93
C ALA A 334 29.23 -3.38 -6.24
N VAL A 335 28.67 -2.73 -7.26
CA VAL A 335 27.25 -2.82 -7.60
C VAL A 335 27.06 -2.61 -9.10
N SER A 336 26.23 -3.43 -9.74
CA SER A 336 25.64 -3.13 -11.06
C SER A 336 24.16 -2.80 -10.88
N ASN A 337 23.79 -1.51 -10.99
CA ASN A 337 22.42 -1.04 -10.78
C ASN A 337 21.57 -1.14 -12.05
N SER A 338 22.20 -0.96 -13.21
CA SER A 338 21.57 -1.00 -14.52
C SER A 338 22.60 -1.34 -15.60
N PRO A 339 22.18 -1.58 -16.86
CA PRO A 339 23.10 -1.82 -17.98
C PRO A 339 24.13 -0.71 -18.19
N THR A 340 23.90 0.50 -17.65
CA THR A 340 24.75 1.68 -17.83
C THR A 340 25.15 2.36 -16.52
N SER A 341 24.86 1.76 -15.36
CA SER A 341 25.14 2.35 -14.06
C SER A 341 25.76 1.33 -13.10
N THR A 342 27.00 1.63 -12.69
CA THR A 342 27.80 0.77 -11.82
C THR A 342 28.35 1.59 -10.65
N VAL A 343 28.65 0.95 -9.53
CA VAL A 343 29.35 1.56 -8.39
C VAL A 343 30.72 0.93 -8.23
N LEU A 344 31.76 1.76 -8.20
CA LEU A 344 33.12 1.36 -7.87
C LEU A 344 33.37 1.58 -6.37
N SER A 345 34.15 0.70 -5.73
CA SER A 345 34.45 0.80 -4.30
C SER A 345 35.89 0.39 -3.99
N GLY A 346 36.52 1.06 -3.02
CA GLY A 346 37.82 0.65 -2.51
C GLY A 346 38.68 1.82 -2.02
N ASP A 347 39.98 1.69 -2.25
CA ASP A 347 41.00 2.66 -1.83
C ASP A 347 40.76 4.07 -2.40
N PRO A 348 40.82 5.13 -1.56
CA PRO A 348 40.58 6.50 -2.00
C PRO A 348 41.55 7.01 -3.07
N GLN A 349 42.84 6.63 -3.00
CA GLN A 349 43.84 7.13 -3.95
C GLN A 349 43.68 6.42 -5.30
N ALA A 350 43.54 5.10 -5.29
CA ALA A 350 43.31 4.33 -6.51
C ALA A 350 42.03 4.77 -7.24
N LEU A 351 40.91 4.95 -6.50
CA LEU A 351 39.67 5.44 -7.10
C LEU A 351 39.78 6.87 -7.62
N ALA A 352 40.51 7.76 -6.95
CA ALA A 352 40.73 9.11 -7.45
C ALA A 352 41.45 9.10 -8.81
N THR A 353 42.46 8.25 -8.98
CA THR A 353 43.18 8.07 -10.25
C THR A 353 42.26 7.52 -11.35
N ILE A 354 41.48 6.47 -11.04
CA ILE A 354 40.56 5.86 -12.00
C ILE A 354 39.47 6.86 -12.42
N VAL A 355 38.85 7.54 -11.47
CA VAL A 355 37.79 8.53 -11.72
C VAL A 355 38.31 9.71 -12.54
N ALA A 356 39.52 10.20 -12.28
CA ALA A 356 40.12 11.25 -13.10
C ALA A 356 40.35 10.79 -14.56
N GLY A 357 40.75 9.53 -14.77
CA GLY A 357 40.87 8.94 -16.10
C GLY A 357 39.52 8.78 -16.81
N LEU A 358 38.46 8.44 -16.08
CA LEU A 358 37.10 8.35 -16.59
C LEU A 358 36.52 9.73 -16.95
N ASP A 359 36.72 10.72 -16.09
CA ASP A 359 36.29 12.10 -16.32
C ASP A 359 36.99 12.72 -17.55
N GLY A 360 38.29 12.46 -17.72
CA GLY A 360 39.03 12.83 -18.93
C GLY A 360 38.51 12.19 -20.23
N ARG A 361 37.72 11.11 -20.12
CA ARG A 361 37.01 10.45 -21.23
C ARG A 361 35.54 10.87 -21.36
N GLY A 362 35.09 11.82 -20.53
CA GLY A 362 33.71 12.31 -20.52
C GLY A 362 32.70 11.36 -19.86
N VAL A 363 33.17 10.41 -19.03
CA VAL A 363 32.29 9.49 -18.29
C VAL A 363 31.86 10.15 -16.97
N PHE A 364 30.55 10.24 -16.74
CA PHE A 364 30.03 10.80 -15.50
C PHE A 364 30.42 9.94 -14.29
N CYS A 365 30.98 10.59 -13.27
CA CYS A 365 31.35 9.98 -12.00
C CYS A 365 30.82 10.83 -10.84
N ARG A 366 30.14 10.20 -9.88
CA ARG A 366 29.64 10.86 -8.66
C ARG A 366 30.00 10.08 -7.42
N GLN A 367 30.70 10.72 -6.49
CA GLN A 367 31.01 10.10 -5.20
C GLN A 367 29.71 9.81 -4.44
N VAL A 368 29.58 8.58 -3.94
CA VAL A 368 28.48 8.16 -3.09
C VAL A 368 28.77 8.63 -1.67
N ARG A 369 27.77 9.23 -1.01
CA ARG A 369 27.89 9.71 0.38
C ARG A 369 27.79 8.55 1.37
N VAL A 370 28.85 7.74 1.42
CA VAL A 370 29.01 6.62 2.35
C VAL A 370 30.44 6.61 2.88
N ASP A 371 30.59 6.24 4.15
CA ASP A 371 31.88 6.27 4.84
C ASP A 371 32.62 4.94 4.77
N VAL A 372 32.08 3.93 4.08
CA VAL A 372 32.65 2.58 4.00
C VAL A 372 32.66 2.11 2.56
N ALA A 373 33.83 1.63 2.10
CA ALA A 373 33.99 0.97 0.80
C ALA A 373 33.49 -0.49 0.85
N SER A 374 32.17 -0.67 0.97
CA SER A 374 31.55 -2.00 0.97
C SER A 374 31.74 -2.71 -0.37
N HIS A 375 31.77 -4.05 -0.36
CA HIS A 375 31.94 -4.89 -1.54
C HIS A 375 33.29 -4.69 -2.24
N SER A 376 34.34 -4.40 -1.47
CA SER A 376 35.71 -4.20 -1.95
C SER A 376 36.73 -5.01 -1.13
N PRO A 377 37.99 -5.16 -1.59
CA PRO A 377 39.04 -5.83 -0.82
C PRO A 377 39.24 -5.27 0.59
N GLN A 378 38.83 -4.02 0.85
CA GLN A 378 38.88 -3.45 2.21
C GLN A 378 38.04 -4.22 3.23
N MET A 379 37.03 -4.99 2.79
CA MET A 379 36.18 -5.80 3.65
C MET A 379 36.85 -7.09 4.12
N ASP A 380 37.91 -7.55 3.45
CA ASP A 380 38.56 -8.84 3.75
C ASP A 380 39.08 -8.89 5.19
N GLN A 381 39.55 -7.76 5.73
CA GLN A 381 40.03 -7.65 7.11
C GLN A 381 38.94 -7.92 8.16
N LEU A 382 37.67 -7.83 7.78
CA LEU A 382 36.51 -8.03 8.67
C LEU A 382 35.93 -9.43 8.55
N ARG A 383 36.41 -10.25 7.60
CA ARG A 383 35.78 -11.53 7.24
C ARG A 383 35.73 -12.50 8.41
N ASP A 384 36.86 -12.73 9.07
CA ASP A 384 36.96 -13.74 10.12
C ASP A 384 36.15 -13.34 11.36
N ASP A 385 36.20 -12.05 11.73
CA ASP A 385 35.38 -11.49 12.80
C ASP A 385 33.89 -11.59 12.48
N LEU A 386 33.48 -11.30 11.23
CA LEU A 386 32.09 -11.41 10.80
C LEU A 386 31.61 -12.87 10.85
N LEU A 387 32.41 -13.82 10.38
CA LEU A 387 32.05 -15.24 10.42
C LEU A 387 31.92 -15.75 11.86
N ALA A 388 32.81 -15.32 12.76
CA ALA A 388 32.73 -15.64 14.17
C ALA A 388 31.48 -15.02 14.82
N ASP A 389 31.21 -13.74 14.55
CA ASP A 389 30.05 -13.00 15.05
C ASP A 389 28.71 -13.56 14.55
N LEU A 390 28.68 -14.29 13.44
CA LEU A 390 27.44 -14.86 12.87
C LEU A 390 27.30 -16.37 13.07
N GLY A 391 28.18 -17.00 13.85
CA GLY A 391 28.21 -18.46 14.00
C GLY A 391 26.99 -19.09 14.69
N ASP A 392 26.17 -18.30 15.38
CA ASP A 392 24.93 -18.71 16.06
C ASP A 392 23.66 -18.42 15.24
N VAL A 393 23.77 -17.73 14.10
CA VAL A 393 22.65 -17.48 13.20
C VAL A 393 22.18 -18.79 12.61
N THR A 394 20.86 -19.04 12.66
CA THR A 394 20.27 -20.31 12.17
C THR A 394 19.34 -20.07 10.97
N PRO A 395 19.86 -20.14 9.73
CA PRO A 395 19.05 -20.04 8.53
C PRO A 395 18.00 -21.16 8.43
N ARG A 396 16.92 -20.87 7.71
CA ARG A 396 15.80 -21.79 7.49
C ARG A 396 15.46 -21.85 6.00
N ALA A 397 14.74 -22.89 5.60
CA ALA A 397 14.11 -22.90 4.29
C ALA A 397 13.02 -21.81 4.25
N GLY A 398 13.21 -20.81 3.38
CA GLY A 398 12.21 -19.78 3.12
C GLY A 398 10.97 -20.34 2.40
N HIS A 399 9.86 -19.62 2.50
CA HIS A 399 8.60 -19.94 1.83
C HIS A 399 8.32 -19.03 0.63
N ILE A 400 9.16 -18.00 0.41
CA ILE A 400 9.10 -17.10 -0.74
C ILE A 400 10.45 -17.15 -1.44
N PRO A 401 10.49 -17.34 -2.77
CA PRO A 401 11.74 -17.31 -3.52
C PRO A 401 12.48 -15.98 -3.33
N LEU A 402 13.75 -16.08 -2.93
CA LEU A 402 14.68 -14.96 -2.80
C LEU A 402 15.65 -15.01 -3.98
N TYR A 403 15.62 -13.98 -4.82
CA TYR A 403 16.62 -13.83 -5.88
C TYR A 403 17.85 -13.17 -5.27
N SER A 404 18.91 -13.95 -5.10
CA SER A 404 20.16 -13.46 -4.55
C SER A 404 20.84 -12.54 -5.55
N THR A 405 21.30 -11.37 -5.09
CA THR A 405 22.11 -10.45 -5.88
C THR A 405 23.62 -10.70 -5.70
N VAL A 406 23.98 -11.76 -4.98
CA VAL A 406 25.37 -12.20 -4.77
C VAL A 406 25.79 -13.27 -5.76
N ASP A 407 24.98 -14.33 -5.92
CA ASP A 407 25.35 -15.54 -6.67
C ASP A 407 24.55 -15.71 -7.99
N ASP A 408 23.74 -14.72 -8.37
CA ASP A 408 22.77 -14.79 -9.49
C ASP A 408 21.85 -16.04 -9.43
N ALA A 409 21.68 -16.61 -8.23
CA ALA A 409 20.94 -17.83 -7.97
C ALA A 409 19.52 -17.55 -7.44
N ARG A 410 18.61 -18.48 -7.75
CA ARG A 410 17.21 -18.51 -7.27
C ARG A 410 17.05 -19.32 -6.01
#